data_AF-A0A5K7X9F0-F1
#
_entry.id   AF-A0A5K7X9F0-F1
#
_cell.length_a   1.000
_cell.length_b   1.000
_cell.length_c   1.000
_cell.angle_alpha   90.00
_cell.angle_beta   90.00
_cell.angle_gamma   90.00
#
_symmetry.space_group_name_H-M   'P 1'
#
loop_
_entity.id
_entity.type
_entity.pdbx_description
1 polymer ?
#
loop_
_entity_poly.entity_id
_entity_poly.type
_entity_poly.pdbx_seq_one_letter_code
_entity_poly.pdbx_strand_id
1 'polypeptide(L)'
;MLGLALLAAGCGSHPPLERPSYDLAKALYAVCNRQSTDGLQKFETVLTESIAAGNVGPHEESALREIAEVAAAGDWQAAQEQARELIASQNP
;
A
#
# COMPACT_ATOMS: atom_id res chain seq x y z
N MET A 1 -34.78 -4.53 39.44
CA MET A 1 -35.03 -4.33 38.01
C MET A 1 -33.72 -3.95 37.34
N LEU A 2 -33.43 -4.57 36.18
CA LEU A 2 -32.42 -4.15 35.19
C LEU A 2 -32.41 -2.61 35.07
N GLY A 3 -31.30 -1.89 35.08
CA GLY A 3 -30.07 -2.09 34.30
C GLY A 3 -30.18 -1.22 33.04
N LEU A 4 -29.34 -0.18 32.90
CA LEU A 4 -28.56 0.12 31.69
C LEU A 4 -27.76 1.42 31.89
N ALA A 5 -26.44 1.28 32.02
CA ALA A 5 -25.49 2.37 31.89
C ALA A 5 -25.32 2.71 30.40
N LEU A 6 -25.69 3.92 30.00
CA LEU A 6 -25.29 4.46 28.70
C LEU A 6 -23.93 5.14 28.83
N LEU A 7 -22.91 4.38 28.48
CA LEU A 7 -21.58 4.86 28.13
C LEU A 7 -21.71 5.76 26.89
N ALA A 8 -21.70 7.07 27.09
CA ALA A 8 -21.43 8.02 26.02
C ALA A 8 -19.92 7.97 25.72
N ALA A 9 -19.51 6.95 24.96
CA ALA A 9 -18.23 6.97 24.26
C ALA A 9 -18.31 8.10 23.22
N GLY A 10 -17.72 9.25 23.56
CA GLY A 10 -17.51 10.33 22.62
C GLY A 10 -16.74 9.82 21.42
N CYS A 11 -17.35 9.91 20.24
CA CYS A 11 -16.81 9.55 18.95
C CYS A 11 -15.47 10.23 18.69
N GLY A 12 -14.37 9.53 18.95
CA GLY A 12 -13.11 9.74 18.26
C GLY A 12 -13.12 8.94 16.95
N SER A 13 -13.94 9.33 15.98
CA SER A 13 -13.91 8.74 14.65
C SER A 13 -13.29 9.73 13.67
N HIS A 14 -12.02 10.03 13.87
CA HIS A 14 -11.18 10.28 12.70
C HIS A 14 -10.94 8.89 12.11
N PRO A 15 -11.38 8.60 10.88
CA PRO A 15 -10.97 7.36 10.24
C PRO A 15 -9.43 7.32 10.31
N PRO A 16 -8.81 6.17 10.61
CA PRO A 16 -7.37 6.09 10.55
C PRO A 16 -6.96 6.62 9.16
N LEU A 17 -6.08 7.61 9.12
CA LEU A 17 -5.47 8.12 7.88
C LEU A 17 -4.56 7.06 7.23
N GLU A 18 -4.71 5.79 7.64
CA GLU A 18 -4.04 4.63 7.09
C GLU A 18 -4.61 4.39 5.70
N ARG A 19 -3.77 4.62 4.70
CA ARG A 19 -4.02 4.26 3.31
C ARG A 19 -3.00 3.18 2.97
N PRO A 20 -3.25 1.90 3.30
CA PRO A 20 -2.23 0.86 3.19
C PRO A 20 -1.68 0.74 1.76
N SER A 21 -2.53 0.89 0.74
CA SER A 21 -2.12 0.92 -0.67
C SER A 21 -1.20 2.11 -1.03
N TYR A 22 -1.40 3.28 -0.41
CA TYR A 22 -0.53 4.45 -0.59
C TYR A 22 0.84 4.23 0.05
N ASP A 23 0.88 3.64 1.23
CA ASP A 23 2.14 3.30 1.92
C ASP A 23 2.91 2.21 1.17
N LEU A 24 2.22 1.22 0.61
CA LEU A 24 2.79 0.23 -0.30
C LEU A 24 3.37 0.88 -1.55
N ALA A 25 2.67 1.82 -2.19
CA ALA A 25 3.18 2.53 -3.37
C ALA A 25 4.46 3.31 -3.05
N LYS A 26 4.53 4.00 -1.91
CA LYS A 26 5.76 4.67 -1.44
C LYS A 26 6.89 3.68 -1.15
N ALA A 27 6.58 2.54 -0.54
CA ALA A 27 7.56 1.50 -0.27
C ALA A 27 8.14 0.94 -1.57
N LEU A 28 7.29 0.65 -2.56
CA LEU A 28 7.71 0.19 -3.88
C LEU A 28 8.56 1.23 -4.61
N TYR A 29 8.15 2.50 -4.59
CA TYR A 29 8.97 3.60 -5.12
C TYR A 29 10.37 3.62 -4.50
N ALA A 30 10.47 3.47 -3.18
CA ALA A 30 11.76 3.45 -2.49
C ALA A 30 12.62 2.22 -2.87
N VAL A 31 11.99 1.06 -3.09
CA VAL A 31 12.64 -0.15 -3.58
C VAL A 31 13.19 0.06 -4.99
N CYS A 32 12.35 0.55 -5.92
CA CYS A 32 12.74 0.81 -7.31
C CYS A 32 13.84 1.87 -7.40
N ASN A 33 13.72 2.98 -6.66
CA ASN A 33 14.73 4.04 -6.61
C ASN A 33 16.10 3.55 -6.09
N ARG A 34 16.10 2.53 -5.23
CA ARG A 34 17.34 1.89 -4.72
C ARG A 34 17.79 0.69 -5.55
N GLN A 35 17.00 0.29 -6.55
CA GLN A 35 17.20 -0.92 -7.35
C GLN A 35 17.46 -2.16 -6.48
N SER A 36 16.70 -2.27 -5.37
CA SER A 36 16.97 -3.26 -4.33
C SER A 36 16.20 -4.56 -4.60
N THR A 37 16.89 -5.59 -5.09
CA THR A 37 16.30 -6.92 -5.28
C THR A 37 15.77 -7.53 -3.97
N ASP A 38 16.53 -7.43 -2.88
CA ASP A 38 16.09 -7.87 -1.55
C ASP A 38 14.87 -7.08 -1.07
N GLY A 39 14.84 -5.78 -1.36
CA GLY A 39 13.70 -4.91 -1.08
C GLY A 39 12.46 -5.33 -1.85
N LEU A 40 12.62 -5.72 -3.11
CA LEU A 40 11.54 -6.18 -3.97
C LEU A 40 10.93 -7.49 -3.46
N GLN A 41 11.75 -8.47 -3.09
CA GLN A 41 11.27 -9.73 -2.49
C GLN A 41 10.49 -9.52 -1.19
N LYS A 42 10.98 -8.62 -0.32
CA LYS A 42 10.26 -8.25 0.90
C LYS A 42 8.96 -7.53 0.59
N PHE A 43 8.98 -6.62 -0.39
CA PHE A 43 7.79 -5.91 -0.83
C PHE A 43 6.71 -6.87 -1.34
N GLU A 44 7.05 -7.86 -2.18
CA GLU A 44 6.11 -8.87 -2.68
C GLU A 44 5.46 -9.69 -1.55
N THR A 45 6.24 -10.00 -0.51
CA THR A 45 5.72 -10.68 0.70
C THR A 45 4.70 -9.79 1.41
N VAL A 46 5.05 -8.54 1.70
CA VAL A 46 4.17 -7.57 2.39
C VAL A 46 2.93 -7.25 1.55
N LEU A 47 3.06 -7.15 0.23
CA LEU A 47 1.94 -6.94 -0.68
C LEU A 47 0.97 -8.13 -0.61
N THR A 48 1.49 -9.36 -0.66
CA THR A 48 0.67 -10.58 -0.55
C THR A 48 -0.08 -10.65 0.78
N GLU A 49 0.59 -10.34 1.90
CA GLU A 49 -0.04 -10.27 3.22
C GLU A 49 -1.11 -9.18 3.29
N SER A 50 -0.84 -8.01 2.70
CA SER A 50 -1.78 -6.88 2.68
C SER A 50 -3.04 -7.17 1.84
N ILE A 51 -2.89 -7.88 0.73
CA ILE A 51 -4.01 -8.34 -0.10
C ILE A 51 -4.84 -9.38 0.67
N ALA A 52 -4.19 -10.36 1.31
CA ALA A 52 -4.88 -11.37 2.11
C ALA A 52 -5.65 -10.76 3.30
N ALA A 53 -5.15 -9.65 3.85
CA ALA A 53 -5.80 -8.88 4.91
C ALA A 53 -6.94 -7.98 4.40
N GLY A 54 -7.16 -7.85 3.09
CA GLY A 54 -8.18 -6.97 2.50
C GLY A 54 -7.81 -5.48 2.53
N ASN A 55 -6.53 -5.16 2.71
CA ASN A 55 -6.04 -3.78 2.82
C ASN A 55 -5.73 -3.14 1.45
N VAL A 56 -5.84 -3.90 0.36
CA VAL A 56 -5.53 -3.47 -1.00
C VAL A 56 -6.71 -3.82 -1.90
N GLY A 57 -7.21 -2.84 -2.65
CA GLY A 57 -8.27 -3.06 -3.63
C GLY A 57 -7.74 -3.70 -4.92
N PRO A 58 -8.61 -4.25 -5.78
CA PRO A 58 -8.19 -4.98 -6.98
C PRO A 58 -7.40 -4.11 -7.97
N HIS A 59 -7.75 -2.83 -8.05
CA HIS A 59 -7.09 -1.87 -8.93
C HIS A 59 -5.68 -1.55 -8.43
N GLU A 60 -5.53 -1.28 -7.13
CA GLU A 60 -4.24 -1.02 -6.50
C GLU A 60 -3.35 -2.26 -6.50
N GLU A 61 -3.92 -3.45 -6.28
CA GLU A 61 -3.20 -4.72 -6.39
C GLU A 61 -2.59 -4.86 -7.79
N SER A 62 -3.41 -4.70 -8.84
CA SER A 62 -2.95 -4.83 -10.23
C SER A 62 -1.80 -3.87 -10.52
N ALA A 63 -1.94 -2.60 -10.15
CA ALA A 63 -0.90 -1.58 -10.39
C ALA A 63 0.40 -1.90 -9.62
N LEU A 64 0.31 -2.27 -8.34
CA LEU A 64 1.49 -2.58 -7.53
C LEU A 64 2.23 -3.83 -8.03
N ARG A 65 1.50 -4.84 -8.52
CA ARG A 65 2.10 -6.04 -9.12
C ARG A 65 2.79 -5.73 -10.45
N GLU A 66 2.14 -4.99 -11.34
CA GLU A 66 2.71 -4.60 -12.63
C GLU A 66 4.04 -3.87 -12.44
N ILE A 67 4.09 -2.89 -11.52
CA ILE A 67 5.30 -2.15 -11.21
C ILE A 67 6.40 -3.07 -10.65
N ALA A 68 6.03 -4.01 -9.76
CA ALA A 68 6.97 -4.97 -9.19
C ALA A 68 7.54 -5.93 -10.27
N GLU A 69 6.73 -6.33 -11.25
CA GLU A 69 7.17 -7.16 -12.38
C GLU A 69 8.15 -6.41 -13.29
N VAL A 70 7.88 -5.13 -13.59
CA VAL A 70 8.80 -4.26 -14.35
C VAL A 70 10.14 -4.12 -13.62
N ALA A 71 10.10 -3.94 -12.29
CA ALA A 71 11.29 -3.90 -11.45
C ALA A 71 12.05 -5.24 -11.47
N ALA A 72 11.34 -6.37 -11.36
CA ALA A 72 11.91 -7.71 -11.41
C ALA A 72 12.57 -8.04 -12.78
N ALA A 73 12.05 -7.46 -13.86
CA ALA A 73 12.65 -7.54 -15.20
C ALA A 73 13.94 -6.70 -15.35
N GLY A 74 14.30 -5.91 -14.33
CA GLY A 74 15.49 -5.07 -14.29
C GLY A 74 15.27 -3.64 -14.82
N ASP A 75 14.05 -3.28 -15.24
CA ASP A 75 13.72 -1.92 -15.66
C ASP A 75 13.31 -1.06 -14.45
N TRP A 76 14.28 -0.86 -13.56
CA TRP A 76 14.07 -0.13 -12.30
C TRP A 76 13.62 1.30 -12.50
N GLN A 77 14.05 1.94 -13.59
CA GLN A 77 13.70 3.32 -13.89
C GLN A 77 12.24 3.44 -14.33
N ALA A 78 11.77 2.55 -15.22
CA ALA A 78 10.36 2.52 -15.59
C ALA A 78 9.47 2.21 -14.38
N ALA A 79 9.85 1.22 -13.56
CA ALA A 79 9.11 0.88 -12.35
C ALA A 79 9.05 2.05 -11.35
N GLN A 80 10.14 2.79 -11.20
CA GLN A 80 10.16 3.98 -10.34
C GLN A 80 9.19 5.07 -10.82
N GLU A 81 9.15 5.33 -12.13
CA GLU A 81 8.26 6.36 -12.69
C GLU A 81 6.79 5.94 -12.53
N GLN A 82 6.45 4.70 -12.84
CA GLN A 82 5.10 4.17 -12.63
C GLN A 82 4.68 4.21 -11.14
N ALA A 83 5.60 3.88 -10.21
CA ALA A 83 5.34 4.01 -8.78
C ALA A 83 5.08 5.47 -8.37
N ARG A 84 5.82 6.43 -8.94
CA ARG A 84 5.59 7.86 -8.70
C ARG A 84 4.22 8.30 -9.21
N GLU A 85 3.82 7.88 -10.41
CA GLU A 85 2.52 8.18 -10.99
C GLU A 85 1.37 7.59 -10.14
N LEU A 86 1.53 6.36 -9.65
CA LEU A 86 0.58 5.72 -8.75
C LEU A 86 0.44 6.49 -7.42
N ILE A 87 1.53 6.97 -6.84
CA ILE A 87 1.50 7.81 -5.63
C ILE A 87 0.78 9.13 -5.91
N ALA A 88 1.05 9.77 -7.06
CA ALA A 88 0.45 11.03 -7.44
C ALA A 88 -1.07 10.91 -7.67
N SER A 89 -1.54 9.83 -8.29
CA SER A 89 -2.97 9.60 -8.53
C SER A 89 -3.79 9.40 -7.25
N GLN A 90 -3.14 8.95 -6.17
CA GLN A 90 -3.76 8.73 -4.86
C GLN A 90 -3.71 9.95 -3.92
N ASN A 91 -2.99 11.01 -4.30
CA ASN A 91 -2.84 12.22 -3.50
C ASN A 91 -3.39 13.45 -4.26
N PRO A 92 -4.72 13.59 -4.37
CA PRO A 92 -5.38 14.68 -5.07
C PRO A 92 -5.19 16.04 -4.39
#